data_AF-I9C184-F1
#
_entry.id   AF-I9C184-F1
#
_cell.length_a   1.000
_cell.length_b   1.000
_cell.length_c   1.000
_cell.angle_alpha   90.00
_cell.angle_beta   90.00
_cell.angle_gamma   90.00
#
_symmetry.space_group_name_H-M   'P 1'
#
loop_
_entity.id
_entity.type
_entity.pdbx_description
1 polymer ?
#
loop_
_entity_poly.entity_id
_entity_poly.type
_entity_poly.pdbx_seq_one_letter_code
_entity_poly.pdbx_strand_id
1 'polypeptide(L)'
;MKANPRRFGRSPAPSLFLAPLAATLALAACVAPPANTPQQPVRTPAARPPAPQSRPAMPPPVAPMPSNDWRDVPATPGTWRLIDSPAGASASFANGLLTIRCERAANTVTLVRADNAAPTPGNPATASVRITTSDVVRTLSATRAAGTVRVALPARDSMLDSIAFSRGRFMLEAAGAQPLYVPSWTEISRVVEDCR
;
A
#
# COMPACT_ATOMS: atom_id res chain seq x y z
N MET A 1 38.72 21.97 30.41
CA MET A 1 38.97 23.18 29.60
C MET A 1 39.73 22.81 28.35
N LYS A 2 39.10 22.86 27.17
CA LYS A 2 39.71 23.31 25.90
C LYS A 2 38.64 23.24 24.81
N ALA A 3 38.11 24.41 24.49
CA ALA A 3 37.24 24.67 23.35
C ALA A 3 38.07 24.61 22.06
N ASN A 4 37.49 24.11 20.97
CA ASN A 4 38.04 24.25 19.63
C ASN A 4 36.98 24.96 18.74
N PRO A 5 37.28 26.12 18.13
CA PRO A 5 36.29 26.98 17.50
C PRO A 5 36.03 26.65 16.04
N ARG A 6 34.89 27.17 15.58
CA ARG A 6 34.28 27.08 14.24
C ARG A 6 35.15 27.69 13.14
N ARG A 7 35.00 27.19 11.90
CA ARG A 7 35.12 28.05 10.70
C ARG A 7 33.97 27.82 9.74
N PHE A 8 33.32 28.94 9.43
CA PHE A 8 32.27 29.12 8.44
C PHE A 8 32.89 29.19 7.03
N GLY A 9 32.33 28.45 6.07
CA GLY A 9 32.55 28.66 4.65
C GLY A 9 31.30 29.29 4.03
N ARG A 10 31.32 30.61 3.83
CA ARG A 10 30.43 31.33 2.90
C ARG A 10 31.16 31.41 1.57
N SER A 11 30.51 31.03 0.48
CA SER A 11 30.92 31.42 -0.87
C SER A 11 29.82 32.29 -1.51
N PRO A 12 30.19 33.33 -2.28
CA PRO A 12 29.29 34.34 -2.81
C PRO A 12 28.70 33.98 -4.19
N ALA A 13 27.61 34.67 -4.51
CA ALA A 13 27.00 34.92 -5.83
C ALA A 13 28.00 35.66 -6.78
N PRO A 14 27.68 36.15 -8.01
CA PRO A 14 26.36 36.38 -8.66
C PRO A 14 26.34 36.19 -10.21
N SER A 15 25.23 36.57 -10.86
CA SER A 15 25.15 37.34 -12.13
C SER A 15 23.78 37.09 -12.79
N LEU A 16 22.75 37.93 -12.61
CA LEU A 16 22.45 39.18 -13.35
C LEU A 16 22.50 39.03 -14.88
N PHE A 17 21.33 38.94 -15.51
CA PHE A 17 21.08 39.52 -16.84
C PHE A 17 19.72 40.22 -16.85
N LEU A 18 19.78 41.54 -17.06
CA LEU A 18 18.66 42.44 -17.29
C LEU A 18 18.23 42.42 -18.78
N ALA A 19 16.93 42.71 -18.97
CA ALA A 19 16.11 43.17 -20.12
C ALA A 19 16.82 44.06 -21.20
N PRO A 20 16.21 44.49 -22.36
CA PRO A 20 14.78 44.88 -22.52
C PRO A 20 14.11 44.91 -23.94
N LEU A 21 12.83 45.35 -23.93
CA LEU A 21 12.05 46.20 -24.88
C LEU A 21 12.00 45.93 -26.41
N ALA A 22 10.79 45.91 -26.98
CA ALA A 22 10.29 46.98 -27.88
C ALA A 22 8.86 46.70 -28.41
N ALA A 23 7.93 47.59 -28.07
CA ALA A 23 6.60 47.69 -28.65
C ALA A 23 6.61 48.62 -29.88
N THR A 24 5.86 48.30 -30.93
CA THR A 24 5.60 49.21 -32.05
C THR A 24 4.10 49.25 -32.39
N LEU A 25 3.53 50.45 -32.24
CA LEU A 25 2.22 50.92 -32.72
C LEU A 25 2.40 51.62 -34.09
N ALA A 26 1.39 51.53 -34.99
CA ALA A 26 0.85 52.60 -35.88
C ALA A 26 0.11 51.97 -37.09
N LEU A 27 -1.23 52.08 -37.21
CA LEU A 27 -2.01 53.14 -37.91
C LEU A 27 -1.89 53.12 -39.46
N ALA A 28 -2.99 52.85 -40.18
CA ALA A 28 -3.49 53.67 -41.31
C ALA A 28 -4.70 53.04 -42.02
N ALA A 29 -5.62 53.89 -42.43
CA ALA A 29 -6.93 53.60 -43.00
C ALA A 29 -6.99 53.85 -44.54
N CYS A 30 -8.16 53.52 -45.12
CA CYS A 30 -8.83 54.14 -46.27
C CYS A 30 -8.84 53.45 -47.66
N VAL A 31 -10.07 53.04 -48.04
CA VAL A 31 -10.85 53.37 -49.26
C VAL A 31 -10.64 52.56 -50.57
N ALA A 32 -11.78 52.21 -51.20
CA ALA A 32 -12.01 51.45 -52.47
C ALA A 32 -12.41 52.39 -53.65
N PRO A 33 -12.95 51.97 -54.83
CA PRO A 33 -12.93 50.74 -55.68
C PRO A 33 -12.57 51.12 -57.17
N PRO A 34 -13.06 50.52 -58.30
CA PRO A 34 -13.51 49.15 -58.66
C PRO A 34 -12.77 48.58 -59.93
N ALA A 35 -12.92 47.29 -60.25
CA ALA A 35 -12.80 46.82 -61.64
C ALA A 35 -13.53 45.50 -61.89
N ASN A 36 -14.33 45.52 -62.97
CA ASN A 36 -15.10 44.43 -63.56
C ASN A 36 -14.26 43.22 -63.94
N THR A 37 -14.85 42.02 -63.90
CA THR A 37 -14.90 40.95 -64.94
C THR A 37 -15.15 39.57 -64.30
N PRO A 38 -15.42 38.51 -65.08
CA PRO A 38 -16.64 38.18 -65.80
C PRO A 38 -17.36 36.94 -65.20
N GLN A 39 -18.63 36.75 -65.55
CA GLN A 39 -19.46 35.62 -65.11
C GLN A 39 -18.79 34.25 -65.37
N GLN A 40 -18.60 33.49 -64.29
CA GLN A 40 -18.11 32.12 -64.31
C GLN A 40 -19.30 31.16 -64.49
N PRO A 41 -19.19 30.12 -65.36
CA PRO A 41 -20.30 29.20 -65.64
C PRO A 41 -20.71 28.42 -64.38
N VAL A 42 -22.03 28.37 -64.16
CA VAL A 42 -22.68 27.64 -63.06
C VAL A 42 -22.30 26.16 -63.14
N ARG A 43 -21.52 25.66 -62.18
CA ARG A 43 -21.30 24.23 -62.00
C ARG A 43 -22.52 23.64 -61.30
N THR A 44 -23.16 22.67 -61.94
CA THR A 44 -24.21 21.84 -61.36
C THR A 44 -23.70 21.16 -60.09
N PRO A 45 -24.40 21.24 -58.94
CA PRO A 45 -23.97 20.56 -57.71
C PRO A 45 -23.99 19.04 -57.90
N ALA A 46 -22.84 18.39 -57.67
CA ALA A 46 -22.77 16.94 -57.56
C ALA A 46 -23.57 16.44 -56.36
N ALA A 47 -24.30 15.34 -56.52
CA ALA A 47 -25.09 14.72 -55.46
C ALA A 47 -24.21 14.34 -54.26
N ARG A 48 -24.67 14.70 -53.06
CA ARG A 48 -24.02 14.42 -51.78
C ARG A 48 -23.98 12.91 -51.50
N PRO A 49 -22.83 12.32 -51.13
CA PRO A 49 -22.76 10.92 -50.69
C PRO A 49 -23.65 10.69 -49.46
N PRO A 50 -24.30 9.52 -49.32
CA PRO A 50 -25.07 9.20 -48.12
C PRO A 50 -24.16 9.19 -46.88
N ALA A 51 -24.68 9.71 -45.77
CA ALA A 51 -23.95 9.81 -44.50
C ALA A 51 -23.57 8.41 -43.96
N PRO A 52 -22.40 8.24 -43.33
CA PRO A 52 -22.04 7.00 -42.65
C PRO A 52 -23.05 6.70 -41.53
N GLN A 53 -23.63 5.50 -41.55
CA GLN A 53 -24.49 5.02 -40.48
C GLN A 53 -23.67 4.87 -39.18
N SER A 54 -24.17 5.41 -38.08
CA SER A 54 -23.56 5.28 -36.76
C SER A 54 -23.59 3.81 -36.32
N ARG A 55 -22.40 3.25 -36.07
CA ARG A 55 -22.27 1.94 -35.43
C ARG A 55 -22.85 2.02 -34.01
N PRO A 56 -23.69 1.06 -33.56
CA PRO A 56 -24.14 0.99 -32.18
C PRO A 56 -22.94 0.99 -31.22
N ALA A 57 -22.97 1.86 -30.21
CA ALA A 57 -21.95 1.89 -29.17
C ALA A 57 -21.98 0.58 -28.39
N MET A 58 -20.82 -0.05 -28.23
CA MET A 58 -20.68 -1.26 -27.41
C MET A 58 -20.94 -0.90 -25.94
N PRO A 59 -21.62 -1.75 -25.15
CA PRO A 59 -21.81 -1.51 -23.72
C PRO A 59 -20.46 -1.31 -23.02
N PRO A 60 -20.36 -0.40 -22.04
CA PRO A 60 -19.15 -0.28 -21.23
C PRO A 60 -18.85 -1.62 -20.55
N PRO A 61 -17.57 -2.02 -20.44
CA PRO A 61 -17.21 -3.23 -19.71
C PRO A 61 -17.72 -3.10 -18.27
N VAL A 62 -18.43 -4.13 -17.82
CA VAL A 62 -18.92 -4.23 -16.44
C VAL A 62 -17.71 -4.23 -15.52
N ALA A 63 -17.67 -3.29 -14.56
CA ALA A 63 -16.63 -3.29 -13.54
C ALA A 63 -16.68 -4.63 -12.79
N PRO A 64 -15.54 -5.32 -12.57
CA PRO A 64 -15.53 -6.57 -11.84
C PRO A 64 -16.12 -6.35 -10.44
N MET A 65 -16.93 -7.31 -9.99
CA MET A 65 -17.48 -7.29 -8.64
C MET A 65 -16.32 -7.24 -7.62
N PRO A 66 -16.43 -6.46 -6.53
CA PRO A 66 -15.41 -6.42 -5.51
C PRO A 66 -15.18 -7.84 -4.97
N SER A 67 -13.94 -8.31 -5.12
CA SER A 67 -13.50 -9.60 -4.65
C SER A 67 -13.51 -9.63 -3.11
N ASN A 68 -14.06 -10.71 -2.54
CA ASN A 68 -13.95 -11.01 -1.11
C ASN A 68 -12.68 -11.84 -0.80
N ASP A 69 -11.71 -11.90 -1.73
CA ASP A 69 -10.42 -12.52 -1.49
C ASP A 69 -9.60 -11.63 -0.55
N TRP A 70 -9.07 -12.23 0.52
CA TRP A 70 -8.20 -11.56 1.50
C TRP A 70 -6.96 -10.92 0.86
N ARG A 71 -6.56 -11.39 -0.33
CA ARG A 71 -5.42 -10.83 -1.09
C ARG A 71 -5.72 -9.45 -1.67
N ASP A 72 -6.98 -9.19 -2.00
CA ASP A 72 -7.41 -7.92 -2.58
C ASP A 72 -7.73 -6.87 -1.51
N VAL A 73 -7.87 -7.30 -0.25
CA VAL A 73 -8.03 -6.40 0.90
C VAL A 73 -6.69 -5.71 1.21
N PRO A 74 -6.65 -4.37 1.34
CA PRO A 74 -5.42 -3.65 1.70
C PRO A 74 -4.77 -4.20 2.97
N ALA A 75 -3.43 -4.20 2.99
CA ALA A 75 -2.68 -4.58 4.18
C ALA A 75 -3.07 -3.68 5.36
N THR A 76 -3.12 -4.26 6.56
CA THR A 76 -3.30 -3.48 7.79
C THR A 76 -2.16 -2.44 7.86
N PRO A 77 -2.43 -1.16 8.11
CA PRO A 77 -1.37 -0.16 8.22
C PRO A 77 -0.39 -0.48 9.34
N GLY A 78 0.90 -0.49 9.02
CA GLY A 78 1.97 -0.75 9.99
C GLY A 78 3.27 -1.16 9.34
N THR A 79 4.33 -1.15 10.15
CA THR A 79 5.65 -1.66 9.78
C THR A 79 6.10 -2.70 10.78
N TRP A 80 7.05 -3.54 10.36
CA TRP A 80 7.75 -4.45 11.23
C TRP A 80 8.91 -3.75 11.95
N ARG A 81 9.16 -4.16 13.19
CA ARG A 81 10.37 -3.85 13.95
C ARG A 81 10.90 -5.13 14.55
N LEU A 82 12.11 -5.52 14.15
CA LEU A 82 12.84 -6.63 14.74
C LEU A 82 13.63 -6.16 15.96
N ILE A 83 13.64 -6.97 17.01
CA ILE A 83 14.44 -6.78 18.22
C ILE A 83 15.07 -8.12 18.57
N ASP A 84 16.38 -8.12 18.73
CA ASP A 84 17.11 -9.27 19.24
C ASP A 84 17.29 -9.16 20.75
N SER A 85 17.12 -10.28 21.44
CA SER A 85 17.34 -10.37 22.88
C SER A 85 17.92 -11.73 23.27
N PRO A 86 18.57 -11.86 24.44
CA PRO A 86 19.03 -13.15 24.94
C PRO A 86 17.91 -14.19 25.07
N ALA A 87 16.67 -13.75 25.31
CA ALA A 87 15.50 -14.61 25.44
C ALA A 87 14.98 -15.14 24.08
N GLY A 88 15.37 -14.51 22.97
CA GLY A 88 14.85 -14.80 21.63
C GLY A 88 14.71 -13.53 20.77
N ALA A 89 14.73 -13.72 19.45
CA ALA A 89 14.35 -12.68 18.50
C ALA A 89 12.83 -12.42 18.59
N SER A 90 12.44 -11.15 18.39
CA SER A 90 11.04 -10.72 18.42
C SER A 90 10.79 -9.70 17.33
N ALA A 91 9.75 -9.91 16.51
CA ALA A 91 9.29 -8.97 15.51
C ALA A 91 7.92 -8.42 15.92
N SER A 92 7.76 -7.10 16.00
CA SER A 92 6.48 -6.44 16.30
C SER A 92 5.98 -5.67 15.09
N PHE A 93 4.72 -5.88 14.72
CA PHE A 93 4.02 -5.20 13.64
C PHE A 93 3.04 -4.15 14.17
N ALA A 94 2.92 -3.03 13.46
CA ALA A 94 1.95 -1.96 13.74
C ALA A 94 1.94 -1.56 15.23
N ASN A 95 3.11 -1.22 15.76
CA ASN A 95 3.31 -0.83 17.17
C ASN A 95 2.82 -1.87 18.20
N GLY A 96 2.91 -3.17 17.87
CA GLY A 96 2.58 -4.26 18.79
C GLY A 96 1.18 -4.86 18.59
N LEU A 97 0.46 -4.46 17.54
CA LEU A 97 -0.83 -5.07 17.18
C LEU A 97 -0.68 -6.59 16.93
N LEU A 98 0.42 -6.99 16.31
CA LEU A 98 0.88 -8.38 16.25
C LEU A 98 2.36 -8.43 16.63
N THR A 99 2.74 -9.37 17.48
CA THR A 99 4.13 -9.67 17.81
C THR A 99 4.38 -11.15 17.57
N ILE A 100 5.49 -11.48 16.90
CA ILE A 100 5.98 -12.84 16.72
C ILE A 100 7.28 -12.93 17.49
N ARG A 101 7.37 -13.83 18.48
CA ARG A 101 8.50 -13.93 19.39
C ARG A 101 8.97 -15.36 19.54
N CYS A 102 10.27 -15.58 19.45
CA CYS A 102 10.88 -16.81 19.88
C CYS A 102 10.97 -16.86 21.41
N GLU A 103 10.44 -17.91 22.02
CA GLU A 103 10.62 -18.25 23.43
C GLU A 103 11.67 -19.36 23.51
N ARG A 104 12.96 -18.99 23.52
CA ARG A 104 14.06 -19.95 23.33
C ARG A 104 14.07 -21.06 24.38
N ALA A 105 13.76 -20.72 25.64
CA ALA A 105 13.68 -21.71 26.73
C ALA A 105 12.59 -22.77 26.51
N ALA A 106 11.49 -22.41 25.84
CA ALA A 106 10.38 -23.31 25.55
C ALA A 106 10.47 -23.95 24.15
N ASN A 107 11.42 -23.54 23.31
CA ASN A 107 11.53 -23.93 21.91
C ASN A 107 10.21 -23.73 21.14
N THR A 108 9.59 -22.57 21.35
CA THR A 108 8.32 -22.20 20.71
C THR A 108 8.38 -20.81 20.12
N VAL A 109 7.64 -20.59 19.04
CA VAL A 109 7.34 -19.27 18.52
C VAL A 109 5.93 -18.90 18.96
N THR A 110 5.81 -17.79 19.69
CA THR A 110 4.53 -17.28 20.16
C THR A 110 4.10 -16.10 19.28
N LEU A 111 2.91 -16.21 18.70
CA LEU A 111 2.21 -15.12 18.05
C LEU A 111 1.30 -14.46 19.10
N VAL A 112 1.54 -13.18 19.39
CA VAL A 112 0.77 -12.38 20.34
C VAL A 112 0.04 -11.29 19.57
N ARG A 113 -1.27 -11.39 19.52
CA ARG A 113 -2.12 -10.35 18.95
C ARG A 113 -2.67 -9.48 20.08
N ALA A 114 -2.50 -8.16 19.96
CA ALA A 114 -3.20 -7.22 20.82
C ALA A 114 -4.69 -7.32 20.54
N ASP A 115 -5.46 -7.35 21.62
CA ASP A 115 -6.91 -7.45 21.56
C ASP A 115 -7.51 -6.16 22.11
N ASN A 116 -8.15 -5.41 21.23
CA ASN A 116 -8.83 -4.17 21.59
C ASN A 116 -10.27 -4.43 22.08
N ALA A 117 -10.71 -5.69 22.12
CA ALA A 117 -11.98 -6.02 22.74
C ALA A 117 -11.92 -5.65 24.23
N ALA A 118 -12.88 -4.84 24.68
CA ALA A 118 -13.00 -4.50 26.10
C ALA A 118 -13.04 -5.79 26.94
N PRO A 119 -12.27 -5.89 28.03
CA PRO A 119 -12.33 -7.03 28.93
C PRO A 119 -13.78 -7.21 29.38
N THR A 120 -14.46 -8.21 28.82
CA THR A 120 -15.84 -8.51 29.19
C THR A 120 -15.75 -9.56 30.29
N PRO A 121 -16.35 -9.32 31.48
CA PRO A 121 -16.43 -10.34 32.51
C PRO A 121 -17.01 -11.64 31.93
N GLY A 122 -16.29 -12.75 32.06
CA GLY A 122 -16.73 -14.07 31.55
C GLY A 122 -16.25 -14.46 30.15
N ASN A 123 -15.38 -13.67 29.49
CA ASN A 123 -14.76 -14.13 28.25
C ASN A 123 -13.88 -15.37 28.52
N PRO A 124 -14.05 -16.50 27.81
CA PRO A 124 -13.24 -17.68 28.03
C PRO A 124 -11.74 -17.40 27.86
N ALA A 125 -10.93 -17.99 28.75
CA ALA A 125 -9.47 -17.95 28.66
C ALA A 125 -8.94 -18.70 27.42
N THR A 126 -9.76 -19.59 26.84
CA THR A 126 -9.47 -20.28 25.59
C THR A 126 -10.10 -19.53 24.42
N ALA A 127 -9.35 -19.38 23.34
CA ALA A 127 -9.78 -18.77 22.10
C ALA A 127 -9.30 -19.61 20.91
N SER A 128 -9.74 -19.23 19.71
CA SER A 128 -9.22 -19.76 18.46
C SER A 128 -8.71 -18.61 17.58
N VAL A 129 -7.59 -18.85 16.90
CA VAL A 129 -7.06 -17.93 15.88
C VAL A 129 -6.99 -18.69 14.57
N ARG A 130 -7.58 -18.12 13.52
CA ARG A 130 -7.47 -18.65 12.16
C ARG A 130 -6.42 -17.86 11.40
N ILE A 131 -5.49 -18.56 10.78
CA ILE A 131 -4.45 -17.97 9.96
C ILE A 131 -4.62 -18.49 8.53
N THR A 132 -4.70 -17.57 7.59
CA THR A 132 -4.78 -17.84 6.15
C THR A 132 -3.52 -17.32 5.49
N THR A 133 -2.80 -18.22 4.84
CA THR A 133 -1.59 -17.92 4.06
C THR A 133 -1.86 -18.19 2.59
N SER A 134 -0.83 -18.14 1.75
CA SER A 134 -0.99 -18.39 0.31
C SER A 134 -1.26 -19.86 -0.02
N ASP A 135 -0.83 -20.77 0.85
CA ASP A 135 -0.79 -22.21 0.65
C ASP A 135 -1.64 -22.98 1.67
N VAL A 136 -1.83 -22.45 2.89
CA VAL A 136 -2.60 -23.12 3.94
C VAL A 136 -3.53 -22.19 4.72
N VAL A 137 -4.67 -22.74 5.14
CA VAL A 137 -5.56 -22.14 6.13
C VAL A 137 -5.62 -23.07 7.33
N ARG A 138 -5.26 -22.56 8.51
CA ARG A 138 -5.26 -23.36 9.75
C ARG A 138 -5.90 -22.58 10.89
N THR A 139 -6.77 -23.26 11.64
CA THR A 139 -7.29 -22.76 12.91
C THR A 139 -6.47 -23.35 14.05
N LEU A 140 -5.99 -22.48 14.93
CA LEU A 140 -5.08 -22.80 16.03
C LEU A 140 -5.76 -22.48 17.36
N SER A 141 -5.53 -23.32 18.36
CA SER A 141 -5.89 -23.03 19.73
C SER A 141 -5.08 -21.85 20.24
N ALA A 142 -5.75 -20.94 20.95
CA ALA A 142 -5.14 -19.74 21.49
C ALA A 142 -5.55 -19.55 22.95
N THR A 143 -4.74 -18.81 23.70
CA THR A 143 -5.08 -18.36 25.04
C THR A 143 -5.33 -16.86 25.05
N ARG A 144 -6.36 -16.44 25.77
CA ARG A 144 -6.74 -15.04 25.95
C ARG A 144 -6.37 -14.62 27.37
N ALA A 145 -5.50 -13.61 27.47
CA ALA A 145 -5.08 -13.07 28.75
C ALA A 145 -4.60 -11.62 28.60
N ALA A 146 -4.94 -10.77 29.58
CA ALA A 146 -4.44 -9.40 29.70
C ALA A 146 -4.57 -8.57 28.41
N GLY A 147 -5.71 -8.63 27.72
CA GLY A 147 -5.95 -7.89 26.48
C GLY A 147 -5.12 -8.40 25.28
N THR A 148 -4.69 -9.67 25.31
CA THR A 148 -3.99 -10.31 24.19
C THR A 148 -4.56 -11.69 23.89
N VAL A 149 -4.44 -12.11 22.63
CA VAL A 149 -4.68 -13.48 22.18
C VAL A 149 -3.35 -14.07 21.73
N ARG A 150 -2.99 -15.24 22.28
CA ARG A 150 -1.68 -15.86 22.09
C ARG A 150 -1.81 -17.23 21.48
N VAL A 151 -1.01 -17.50 20.46
CA VAL A 151 -0.83 -18.82 19.86
C VAL A 151 0.62 -19.21 20.04
N ALA A 152 0.88 -20.36 20.66
CA ALA A 152 2.22 -20.92 20.78
C ALA A 152 2.37 -22.10 19.82
N LEU A 153 3.39 -22.04 18.97
CA LEU A 153 3.74 -23.10 18.02
C LEU A 153 5.13 -23.65 18.36
N PRO A 154 5.38 -24.97 18.23
CA PRO A 154 6.75 -25.50 18.22
C PRO A 154 7.60 -24.77 17.18
N ALA A 155 8.89 -24.51 17.44
CA ALA A 155 9.73 -23.75 16.52
C ALA A 155 9.87 -24.37 15.10
N ARG A 156 9.57 -25.67 14.98
CA ARG A 156 9.56 -26.43 13.72
C ARG A 156 8.15 -26.69 13.16
N ASP A 157 7.12 -26.03 13.67
CA ASP A 157 5.77 -26.16 13.10
C ASP A 157 5.73 -25.56 11.69
N SER A 158 5.23 -26.32 10.71
CA SER A 158 5.20 -25.94 9.29
C SER A 158 4.35 -24.69 9.02
N MET A 159 3.42 -24.35 9.92
CA MET A 159 2.64 -23.12 9.82
C MET A 159 3.53 -21.87 9.85
N LEU A 160 4.66 -21.92 10.56
CA LEU A 160 5.62 -20.82 10.61
C LEU A 160 6.25 -20.55 9.24
N ASP A 161 6.57 -21.61 8.48
CA ASP A 161 7.07 -21.49 7.11
C ASP A 161 6.00 -20.93 6.18
N SER A 162 4.76 -21.42 6.25
CA SER A 162 3.66 -20.89 5.44
C SER A 162 3.40 -19.40 5.72
N ILE A 163 3.58 -18.93 6.96
CA ILE A 163 3.48 -17.51 7.29
C ILE A 163 4.66 -16.72 6.69
N ALA A 164 5.88 -17.19 6.91
CA ALA A 164 7.11 -16.52 6.47
C ALA A 164 7.21 -16.42 4.94
N PHE A 165 6.73 -17.44 4.21
CA PHE A 165 6.78 -17.51 2.75
C PHE A 165 5.45 -17.21 2.05
N SER A 166 4.44 -16.71 2.79
CA SER A 166 3.20 -16.27 2.15
C SER A 166 3.48 -15.17 1.12
N ARG A 167 2.75 -15.17 -0.01
CA ARG A 167 2.89 -14.19 -1.08
C ARG A 167 2.33 -12.83 -0.66
N GLY A 168 3.22 -11.93 -0.27
CA GLY A 168 2.92 -10.53 0.03
C GLY A 168 2.35 -10.30 1.44
N ARG A 169 1.27 -11.01 1.81
CA ARG A 169 0.67 -10.93 3.15
C ARG A 169 0.07 -12.26 3.60
N PHE A 170 -0.37 -12.33 4.84
CA PHE A 170 -1.22 -13.39 5.38
C PHE A 170 -2.34 -12.75 6.21
N MET A 171 -3.45 -13.46 6.40
CA MET A 171 -4.56 -13.00 7.21
C MET A 171 -4.58 -13.71 8.56
N LEU A 172 -4.81 -12.96 9.64
CA LEU A 172 -4.97 -13.49 11.00
C LEU A 172 -6.30 -13.01 11.58
N GLU A 173 -7.16 -13.96 11.91
CA GLU A 173 -8.49 -13.74 12.46
C GLU A 173 -8.54 -14.27 13.90
N ALA A 174 -8.97 -13.44 14.83
CA ALA A 174 -9.24 -13.83 16.21
C ALA A 174 -10.69 -13.49 16.52
N ALA A 175 -11.40 -14.39 17.20
CA ALA A 175 -12.80 -14.17 17.52
C ALA A 175 -13.00 -12.85 18.30
N GLY A 176 -13.95 -12.04 17.85
CA GLY A 176 -14.27 -10.74 18.45
C GLY A 176 -13.33 -9.59 18.08
N ALA A 177 -12.43 -9.77 17.11
CA ALA A 177 -11.51 -8.72 16.67
C ALA A 177 -11.40 -8.64 15.14
N GLN A 178 -11.15 -7.44 14.60
CA GLN A 178 -11.05 -7.18 13.16
C GLN A 178 -9.91 -7.98 12.51
N PRO A 179 -10.09 -8.71 11.40
CA PRO A 179 -9.00 -9.42 10.73
C PRO A 179 -7.77 -8.55 10.47
N LEU A 180 -6.58 -9.10 10.71
CA LEU A 180 -5.32 -8.46 10.36
C LEU A 180 -4.83 -9.00 9.03
N TYR A 181 -4.40 -8.13 8.12
CA TYR A 181 -3.81 -8.47 6.83
C TYR A 181 -2.34 -8.06 6.89
N VAL A 182 -1.48 -8.97 7.31
CA VAL A 182 -0.13 -8.68 7.77
C VAL A 182 0.90 -9.00 6.68
N PRO A 183 1.79 -8.07 6.31
CA PRO A 183 2.84 -8.34 5.34
C PRO A 183 3.81 -9.44 5.82
N SER A 184 4.15 -10.38 4.94
CA SER A 184 5.10 -11.46 5.19
C SER A 184 6.55 -11.04 4.87
N TRP A 185 7.07 -10.07 5.62
CA TRP A 185 8.43 -9.54 5.44
C TRP A 185 9.50 -10.37 6.16
N THR A 186 10.76 -10.05 5.92
CA THR A 186 11.94 -10.82 6.35
C THR A 186 12.11 -10.90 7.87
N GLU A 187 11.53 -9.98 8.63
CA GLU A 187 11.56 -10.01 10.09
C GLU A 187 10.91 -11.28 10.66
N ILE A 188 9.88 -11.82 10.00
CA ILE A 188 9.23 -13.06 10.42
C ILE A 188 10.18 -14.24 10.23
N SER A 189 10.76 -14.37 9.03
CA SER A 189 11.74 -15.42 8.73
C SER A 189 12.91 -15.36 9.71
N ARG A 190 13.36 -14.15 10.08
CA ARG A 190 14.45 -13.99 11.05
C ARG A 190 14.09 -14.53 12.43
N VAL A 191 12.89 -14.25 12.93
CA VAL A 191 12.43 -14.81 14.22
C VAL A 191 12.31 -16.33 14.17
N VAL A 192 11.78 -16.87 13.07
CA VAL A 192 11.59 -18.32 12.89
C VAL A 192 12.94 -19.04 12.84
N GLU A 193 13.88 -18.56 12.03
CA GLU A 193 15.21 -19.16 11.89
C GLU A 193 16.04 -19.06 13.18
N ASP A 194 15.99 -17.93 13.89
CA ASP A 194 16.68 -17.82 15.18
C ASP A 194 16.11 -18.77 16.25
N CYS A 195 14.87 -19.26 16.08
CA CYS A 195 14.23 -20.16 17.05
C CYS A 195 14.47 -21.65 16.79
N ARG A 196 14.99 -22.02 15.62
CA ARG A 196 15.19 -23.40 15.17
C ARG A 196 16.54 -23.98 15.58
#